data_AF-A0A7V4XCC4-F1
#
_entry.id   AF-A0A7V4XCC4-F1
#
_cell.length_a   1.000
_cell.length_b   1.000
_cell.length_c   1.000
_cell.angle_alpha   90.00
_cell.angle_beta   90.00
_cell.angle_gamma   90.00
#
_symmetry.space_group_name_H-M   'P 1'
#
loop_
_entity.id
_entity.type
_entity.pdbx_description
1 polymer ?
#
loop_
_entity_poly.entity_id
_entity_poly.type
_entity_poly.pdbx_seq_one_letter_code
_entity_poly.pdbx_strand_id
1 'polypeptide(L)'
;MLMEALTADWLEVLDKYYLGDFISSGGAAFKLILAKDDNASPPVLQEVRSLAEKRGYIYVQVSAAETRIDRIDQVFFAIAKQIDWDALISRDAINFLRSLDYEIPDNATPGDTALIAETNGAEQDDLLRDVRRATRQSIINDRRMCKEFRTAIAQLRSAQFFPKTVTPSDTETLSGWMRGEKVSAAALKDLRIYSKIGRHNAREMLIALAHWLATSLGMGLVVGLDLSALILIRPPAPGAQPSFYYSRSALLDAYEVIRQFIDETDDITHCLICAVAPPEIETDEKRSIFKYYALQSRLLSEVRDLDRQDLLASTVRLGDNRVEGASGNE
;
A
#
# COMPACT_ATOMS: atom_id res chain seq x y z
N MET A 1 -22.59 17.91 -13.25
CA MET A 1 -22.61 17.49 -14.67
C MET A 1 -21.22 17.42 -15.31
N LEU A 2 -20.50 18.51 -15.60
CA LEU A 2 -19.14 18.41 -16.20
C LEU A 2 -18.04 17.91 -15.22
N MET A 3 -18.14 18.28 -13.93
CA MET A 3 -17.24 17.79 -12.88
C MET A 3 -17.38 16.28 -12.63
N GLU A 4 -18.61 15.77 -12.67
CA GLU A 4 -18.91 14.34 -12.58
C GLU A 4 -18.40 13.59 -13.81
N ALA A 5 -18.51 14.18 -15.00
CA ALA A 5 -18.02 13.57 -16.25
C ALA A 5 -16.50 13.39 -16.25
N LEU A 6 -15.71 14.42 -15.92
CA LEU A 6 -14.24 14.30 -15.87
C LEU A 6 -13.75 13.32 -14.79
N THR A 7 -14.45 13.28 -13.65
CA THR A 7 -14.18 12.30 -12.59
C THR A 7 -14.49 10.88 -13.07
N ALA A 8 -15.62 10.68 -13.76
CA ALA A 8 -15.98 9.39 -14.35
C ALA A 8 -15.00 8.95 -15.43
N ASP A 9 -14.57 9.86 -16.32
CA ASP A 9 -13.59 9.56 -17.38
C ASP A 9 -12.24 9.14 -16.78
N TRP A 10 -11.77 9.83 -15.74
CA TRP A 10 -10.55 9.44 -15.04
C TRP A 10 -10.68 8.08 -14.34
N LEU A 11 -11.81 7.83 -13.67
CA LEU A 11 -12.08 6.55 -13.02
C LEU A 11 -12.15 5.40 -14.04
N GLU A 12 -12.68 5.63 -15.24
CA GLU A 12 -12.66 4.65 -16.34
C GLU A 12 -11.23 4.36 -16.80
N VAL A 13 -10.41 5.39 -16.98
CA VAL A 13 -8.98 5.24 -17.33
C VAL A 13 -8.24 4.47 -16.25
N LEU A 14 -8.48 4.81 -14.98
CA LEU A 14 -7.87 4.14 -13.84
C LEU A 14 -8.27 2.66 -13.79
N ASP A 15 -9.56 2.36 -13.94
CA ASP A 15 -10.07 0.99 -13.92
C ASP A 15 -9.50 0.16 -15.07
N LYS A 16 -9.54 0.70 -16.29
CA LYS A 16 -9.19 -0.04 -17.51
C LYS A 16 -7.69 -0.23 -17.68
N TYR A 17 -6.92 0.85 -17.60
CA TYR A 17 -5.50 0.84 -17.98
C TYR A 17 -4.57 0.62 -16.78
N TYR A 18 -4.93 1.12 -15.59
CA TYR A 18 -4.11 0.91 -14.40
C TYR A 18 -4.48 -0.38 -13.68
N LEU A 19 -5.68 -0.46 -13.10
CA LEU A 19 -6.10 -1.62 -12.31
C LEU A 19 -6.35 -2.86 -13.17
N GLY A 20 -6.79 -2.69 -14.41
CA GLY A 20 -7.08 -3.81 -15.31
C GLY A 20 -5.92 -4.37 -16.08
N ASP A 21 -4.81 -3.64 -16.17
CA ASP A 21 -3.65 -4.05 -16.97
C ASP A 21 -2.34 -3.70 -16.24
N PHE A 22 -1.92 -2.44 -16.24
CA PHE A 22 -0.57 -2.04 -15.83
C PHE A 22 -0.16 -2.55 -14.43
N ILE A 23 -1.01 -2.34 -13.42
CA ILE A 23 -0.72 -2.76 -12.04
C ILE A 23 -0.83 -4.28 -11.90
N SER A 24 -1.83 -4.90 -12.54
CA SER A 24 -1.99 -6.37 -12.51
C SER A 24 -0.80 -7.09 -13.16
N SER A 25 -0.18 -6.47 -14.17
CA SER A 25 0.97 -6.95 -14.92
C SER A 25 2.32 -6.68 -14.24
N GLY A 26 2.32 -6.12 -13.02
CA GLY A 26 3.53 -5.90 -12.21
C GLY A 26 3.99 -4.46 -12.10
N GLY A 27 3.36 -3.53 -12.83
CA GLY A 27 3.67 -2.12 -12.73
C GLY A 27 3.29 -1.52 -11.38
N ALA A 28 3.88 -0.36 -11.11
CA ALA A 28 3.46 0.50 -10.01
C ALA A 28 3.33 1.95 -10.47
N ALA A 29 2.40 2.67 -9.86
CA ALA A 29 2.12 4.05 -10.20
C ALA A 29 1.79 4.89 -8.97
N PHE A 30 2.18 6.15 -9.04
CA PHE A 30 1.71 7.19 -8.14
C PHE A 30 0.84 8.18 -8.92
N LYS A 31 -0.33 8.52 -8.35
CA LYS A 31 -1.26 9.51 -8.89
C LYS A 31 -1.57 10.55 -7.82
N LEU A 32 -1.28 11.81 -8.09
CA LEU A 32 -1.75 12.97 -7.34
C LEU A 32 -3.03 13.50 -7.99
N ILE A 33 -4.14 13.44 -7.27
CA ILE A 33 -5.43 13.94 -7.67
C ILE A 33 -5.69 15.26 -6.94
N LEU A 34 -5.88 16.33 -7.69
CA LEU A 34 -6.26 17.64 -7.15
C LEU A 34 -7.78 17.78 -7.25
N ALA A 35 -8.45 17.69 -6.11
CA ALA A 35 -9.91 17.66 -6.04
C ALA A 35 -10.43 19.00 -5.54
N LYS A 36 -11.16 19.73 -6.40
CA LYS A 36 -11.44 21.17 -6.25
C LYS A 36 -12.27 21.59 -5.02
N ASP A 37 -13.09 20.70 -4.47
CA ASP A 37 -13.87 21.01 -3.28
C ASP A 37 -13.16 20.50 -2.03
N ASP A 38 -13.20 21.29 -0.94
CA ASP A 38 -12.61 20.95 0.37
C ASP A 38 -13.08 19.58 0.94
N ASN A 39 -14.19 19.04 0.41
CA ASN A 39 -14.76 17.73 0.76
C ASN A 39 -14.73 16.71 -0.39
N ALA A 40 -13.97 16.94 -1.46
CA ALA A 40 -13.90 16.05 -2.61
C ALA A 40 -12.94 14.87 -2.41
N SER A 41 -12.00 14.94 -1.46
CA SER A 41 -11.06 13.84 -1.18
C SER A 41 -11.77 12.53 -0.78
N PRO A 42 -12.72 12.52 0.18
CA PRO A 42 -13.38 11.28 0.58
C PRO A 42 -14.21 10.61 -0.54
N PRO A 43 -15.05 11.32 -1.32
CA PRO A 43 -15.76 10.71 -2.45
C PRO A 43 -14.83 10.10 -3.49
N VAL A 44 -13.75 10.79 -3.89
CA VAL A 44 -12.80 10.27 -4.88
C VAL A 44 -12.13 8.99 -4.38
N LEU A 45 -11.65 8.98 -3.13
CA LEU A 45 -11.02 7.80 -2.54
C LEU A 45 -12.00 6.63 -2.38
N GLN A 46 -13.28 6.90 -2.13
CA GLN A 46 -14.32 5.86 -2.04
C GLN A 46 -14.60 5.20 -3.41
N GLU A 47 -14.56 5.95 -4.50
CA GLU A 47 -14.68 5.40 -5.85
C GLU A 47 -13.45 4.56 -6.22
N VAL A 48 -12.24 5.06 -5.94
CA VAL A 48 -10.98 4.31 -6.14
C VAL A 48 -11.01 3.00 -5.36
N ARG A 49 -11.45 3.04 -4.10
CA ARG A 49 -11.65 1.85 -3.26
C ARG A 49 -12.58 0.85 -3.93
N SER A 50 -13.75 1.31 -4.39
CA SER A 50 -14.77 0.46 -4.98
C SER A 50 -14.26 -0.25 -6.24
N LEU A 51 -13.48 0.45 -7.08
CA LEU A 51 -12.83 -0.14 -8.26
C LEU A 51 -11.76 -1.17 -7.88
N ALA A 52 -10.90 -0.84 -6.92
CA ALA A 52 -9.83 -1.71 -6.43
C ALA A 52 -10.40 -3.02 -5.86
N GLU A 53 -11.37 -2.92 -4.93
CA GLU A 53 -12.01 -4.08 -4.29
C GLU A 53 -12.75 -4.95 -5.32
N LYS A 54 -13.45 -4.33 -6.29
CA LYS A 54 -14.13 -5.06 -7.39
C LYS A 54 -13.16 -5.91 -8.21
N ARG A 55 -11.91 -5.49 -8.35
CA ARG A 55 -10.85 -6.22 -9.06
C ARG A 55 -10.02 -7.15 -8.17
N GLY A 56 -10.36 -7.25 -6.88
CA GLY A 56 -9.67 -8.13 -5.93
C GLY A 56 -8.34 -7.58 -5.42
N TYR A 57 -8.08 -6.28 -5.56
CA TYR A 57 -6.96 -5.61 -4.91
C TYR A 57 -7.23 -5.45 -3.41
N ILE A 58 -6.15 -5.42 -2.62
CA ILE A 58 -6.23 -4.94 -1.24
C ILE A 58 -6.21 -3.43 -1.30
N TYR A 59 -7.27 -2.79 -0.80
CA TYR A 59 -7.33 -1.34 -0.64
C TYR A 59 -7.10 -0.95 0.81
N VAL A 60 -6.27 0.07 1.03
CA VAL A 60 -6.03 0.71 2.33
C VAL A 60 -6.07 2.22 2.16
N GLN A 61 -6.50 2.93 3.21
CA GLN A 61 -6.56 4.39 3.20
C GLN A 61 -5.75 5.00 4.33
N VAL A 62 -4.93 6.00 4.03
CA VAL A 62 -4.11 6.72 5.01
C VAL A 62 -4.42 8.21 4.87
N SER A 63 -4.84 8.85 5.97
CA SER A 63 -5.07 10.30 5.99
C SER A 63 -3.95 11.03 6.71
N ALA A 64 -3.51 12.16 6.14
CA ALA A 64 -2.59 13.10 6.75
C ALA A 64 -3.15 13.70 8.05
N ALA A 65 -4.48 13.71 8.22
CA ALA A 65 -5.14 14.18 9.43
C ALA A 65 -4.89 13.24 10.63
N GLU A 66 -4.76 11.93 10.37
CA GLU A 66 -4.71 10.88 11.39
C GLU A 66 -3.36 10.15 11.46
N THR A 67 -2.55 10.29 10.41
CA THR A 67 -1.23 9.66 10.28
C THR A 67 -0.19 10.73 10.01
N ARG A 68 0.97 10.62 10.68
CA ARG A 68 2.14 11.46 10.44
C ARG A 68 2.80 11.07 9.12
N ILE A 69 2.27 11.56 7.99
CA ILE A 69 2.75 11.22 6.63
C ILE A 69 4.18 11.73 6.38
N ASP A 70 4.64 12.71 7.17
CA ASP A 70 6.05 13.14 7.24
C ASP A 70 7.02 12.04 7.72
N ARG A 71 6.49 10.89 8.15
CA ARG A 71 7.23 9.75 8.65
C ARG A 71 6.82 8.48 7.94
N ILE A 72 7.68 8.00 7.05
CA ILE A 72 7.42 6.80 6.24
C ILE A 72 7.11 5.53 7.06
N ASP A 73 7.69 5.39 8.24
CA ASP A 73 7.35 4.30 9.17
C ASP A 73 5.89 4.36 9.63
N GLN A 74 5.37 5.57 9.86
CA GLN A 74 3.99 5.75 10.28
C GLN A 74 3.02 5.47 9.14
N VAL A 75 3.38 5.80 7.89
CA VAL A 75 2.59 5.44 6.71
C VAL A 75 2.54 3.92 6.54
N PHE A 76 3.68 3.24 6.61
CA PHE A 76 3.72 1.77 6.57
C PHE A 76 2.86 1.14 7.67
N PHE A 77 2.95 1.62 8.91
CA PHE A 77 2.11 1.09 10.00
C PHE A 77 0.62 1.37 9.82
N ALA A 78 0.26 2.53 9.29
CA ALA A 78 -1.14 2.84 8.98
C ALA A 78 -1.71 1.87 7.92
N ILE A 79 -0.91 1.51 6.92
CA ILE A 79 -1.23 0.47 5.93
C ILE A 79 -1.33 -0.91 6.61
N ALA A 80 -0.29 -1.33 7.33
CA ALA A 80 -0.20 -2.65 7.93
C ALA A 80 -1.32 -2.95 8.96
N LYS A 81 -1.83 -1.93 9.66
CA LYS A 81 -2.95 -2.07 10.60
C LYS A 81 -4.29 -2.37 9.94
N GLN A 82 -4.46 -2.02 8.66
CA GLN A 82 -5.69 -2.27 7.90
C GLN A 82 -5.71 -3.66 7.24
N ILE A 83 -4.60 -4.39 7.30
CA ILE A 83 -4.46 -5.70 6.68
C ILE A 83 -4.90 -6.78 7.67
N ASP A 84 -5.79 -7.66 7.21
CA ASP A 84 -6.15 -8.90 7.90
C ASP A 84 -5.06 -9.96 7.71
N TRP A 85 -3.99 -9.83 8.49
CA TRP A 85 -2.83 -10.71 8.41
C TRP A 85 -3.19 -12.19 8.60
N ASP A 86 -4.12 -12.51 9.50
CA ASP A 86 -4.48 -13.91 9.77
C ASP A 86 -5.19 -14.52 8.56
N ALA A 87 -6.17 -13.81 7.98
CA ALA A 87 -6.85 -14.26 6.77
C ALA A 87 -5.90 -14.40 5.57
N LEU A 88 -5.00 -13.43 5.37
CA LEU A 88 -4.06 -13.47 4.25
C LEU A 88 -3.01 -14.57 4.42
N ILE A 89 -2.49 -14.79 5.61
CA ILE A 89 -1.53 -15.88 5.88
C ILE A 89 -2.19 -17.25 5.72
N SER A 90 -3.45 -17.40 6.15
CA SER A 90 -4.21 -18.63 5.92
C SER A 90 -4.41 -18.90 4.42
N ARG A 91 -4.83 -17.88 3.66
CA ARG A 91 -4.98 -17.97 2.20
C ARG A 91 -3.65 -18.27 1.50
N ASP A 92 -2.56 -17.64 1.95
CA ASP A 92 -1.21 -17.89 1.47
C ASP A 92 -0.80 -19.36 1.69
N ALA A 93 -1.05 -19.92 2.88
CA ALA A 93 -0.77 -21.32 3.18
C ALA A 93 -1.57 -22.29 2.30
N ILE A 94 -2.85 -21.99 2.02
CA ILE A 94 -3.70 -22.77 1.10
C ILE A 94 -3.16 -22.70 -0.32
N ASN A 95 -2.89 -21.50 -0.84
CA ASN A 95 -2.31 -21.32 -2.18
C ASN A 95 -0.96 -22.03 -2.32
N PHE A 96 -0.14 -21.97 -1.27
CA PHE A 96 1.15 -22.62 -1.21
C PHE A 96 1.05 -24.15 -1.28
N LEU A 97 0.15 -24.78 -0.52
CA LEU A 97 -0.11 -26.22 -0.64
C LEU A 97 -0.57 -26.61 -2.05
N ARG A 98 -1.49 -25.84 -2.64
CA ARG A 98 -1.94 -26.05 -4.02
C ARG A 98 -0.81 -25.91 -5.03
N SER A 99 0.15 -25.00 -4.79
CA SER A 99 1.33 -24.83 -5.65
C SER A 99 2.32 -26.00 -5.58
N LEU A 100 2.16 -26.86 -4.58
CA LEU A 100 2.89 -28.12 -4.41
C LEU A 100 2.07 -29.33 -4.88
N ASP A 101 0.98 -29.09 -5.61
CA ASP A 101 0.05 -30.09 -6.13
C ASP A 101 -0.67 -30.91 -5.05
N TYR A 102 -0.78 -30.37 -3.81
CA TYR A 102 -1.61 -30.97 -2.77
C TYR A 102 -3.08 -30.52 -2.89
N GLU A 103 -3.99 -31.49 -2.92
CA GLU A 103 -5.43 -31.28 -2.76
C GLU A 103 -5.76 -31.01 -1.28
N ILE A 104 -6.61 -30.01 -1.03
CA ILE A 104 -7.03 -29.61 0.31
C ILE A 104 -8.52 -29.89 0.42
N PRO A 105 -8.96 -30.79 1.33
CA PRO A 105 -10.37 -31.05 1.55
C PRO A 105 -11.14 -29.78 1.97
N ASP A 106 -12.40 -29.64 1.56
CA ASP A 106 -13.19 -28.42 1.77
C ASP A 106 -13.32 -27.98 3.24
N ASN A 107 -13.24 -28.93 4.18
CA ASN A 107 -13.34 -28.67 5.63
C ASN A 107 -11.98 -28.69 6.34
N ALA A 108 -10.88 -28.80 5.61
CA ALA A 108 -9.53 -28.84 6.18
C ALA A 108 -8.93 -27.44 6.24
N THR A 109 -8.27 -27.16 7.35
CA THR A 109 -7.34 -26.04 7.49
C THR A 109 -5.93 -26.48 7.07
N PRO A 110 -5.01 -25.55 6.76
CA PRO A 110 -3.61 -25.89 6.52
C PRO A 110 -2.95 -26.69 7.65
N GLY A 111 -3.46 -26.58 8.88
CA GLY A 111 -2.97 -27.31 10.05
C GLY A 111 -3.36 -28.78 10.09
N ASP A 112 -4.37 -29.20 9.33
CA ASP A 112 -4.87 -30.58 9.24
C ASP A 112 -3.97 -31.47 8.35
N THR A 113 -2.66 -31.35 8.57
CA THR A 113 -1.60 -31.93 7.73
C THR A 113 -1.69 -33.46 7.60
N ALA A 114 -2.21 -34.17 8.61
CA ALA A 114 -2.44 -35.61 8.54
C ALA A 114 -3.57 -35.95 7.55
N LEU A 115 -4.68 -35.22 7.60
CA LEU A 115 -5.82 -35.40 6.69
C LEU A 115 -5.45 -35.01 5.26
N ILE A 116 -4.70 -33.91 5.09
CA ILE A 116 -4.22 -33.48 3.78
C ILE A 116 -3.27 -34.54 3.20
N ALA A 117 -2.32 -35.07 3.99
CA ALA A 117 -1.42 -36.12 3.52
C ALA A 117 -2.18 -37.39 3.10
N GLU A 118 -3.13 -37.85 3.92
CA GLU A 118 -3.98 -39.01 3.62
C GLU A 118 -4.76 -38.84 2.32
N THR A 119 -5.38 -37.66 2.12
CA THR A 119 -6.15 -37.34 0.90
C THR A 119 -5.28 -37.42 -0.36
N ASN A 120 -4.01 -37.06 -0.25
CA ASN A 120 -3.06 -37.06 -1.36
C ASN A 120 -2.25 -38.37 -1.46
N GLY A 121 -2.58 -39.40 -0.68
CA GLY A 121 -1.87 -40.68 -0.68
C GLY A 121 -0.40 -40.58 -0.23
N ALA A 122 -0.07 -39.57 0.59
CA ALA A 122 1.27 -39.31 1.11
C ALA A 122 1.36 -39.58 2.62
N GLU A 123 2.57 -39.78 3.13
CA GLU A 123 2.81 -39.77 4.57
C GLU A 123 2.91 -38.32 5.09
N GLN A 124 2.42 -38.09 6.31
CA GLN A 124 2.42 -36.74 6.91
C GLN A 124 3.83 -36.13 6.97
N ASP A 125 4.85 -36.94 7.31
CA ASP A 125 6.23 -36.46 7.41
C ASP A 125 6.81 -36.04 6.05
N ASP A 126 6.40 -36.69 4.95
CA ASP A 126 6.81 -36.32 3.60
C ASP A 126 6.20 -34.97 3.21
N LEU A 127 4.90 -34.76 3.48
CA LEU A 127 4.23 -33.46 3.27
C LEU A 127 4.94 -32.35 4.05
N LEU A 128 5.21 -32.57 5.34
CA LEU A 128 5.87 -31.56 6.18
C LEU A 128 7.31 -31.27 5.71
N ARG A 129 8.01 -32.27 5.17
CA ARG A 129 9.34 -32.09 4.57
C ARG A 129 9.27 -31.23 3.32
N ASP A 130 8.29 -31.46 2.45
CA ASP A 130 8.09 -30.68 1.24
C ASP A 130 7.73 -29.23 1.56
N VAL A 131 6.80 -29.02 2.48
CA VAL A 131 6.42 -27.70 3.00
C VAL A 131 7.65 -26.92 3.50
N ARG A 132 8.50 -27.55 4.33
CA ARG A 132 9.73 -26.90 4.84
C ARG A 132 10.70 -26.53 3.73
N ARG A 133 10.93 -27.46 2.79
CA ARG A 133 11.84 -27.25 1.65
C ARG A 133 11.34 -26.11 0.76
N ALA A 134 10.07 -26.14 0.39
CA ALA A 134 9.48 -25.17 -0.52
C ALA A 134 9.23 -23.80 0.14
N THR A 135 8.99 -23.73 1.45
CA THR A 135 8.93 -22.44 2.18
C THR A 135 10.28 -21.72 2.11
N ARG A 136 11.38 -22.47 2.27
CA ARG A 136 12.72 -21.90 2.12
C ARG A 136 12.95 -21.37 0.70
N GLN A 137 12.46 -22.07 -0.32
CA GLN A 137 12.65 -21.69 -1.71
C GLN A 137 11.77 -20.50 -2.13
N SER A 138 10.51 -20.45 -1.69
CA SER A 138 9.53 -19.44 -2.12
C SER A 138 9.60 -18.12 -1.33
N ILE A 139 9.80 -18.15 -0.01
CA ILE A 139 9.87 -16.91 0.79
C ILE A 139 11.31 -16.56 1.15
N ILE A 140 12.03 -17.48 1.81
CA ILE A 140 13.32 -17.15 2.43
C ILE A 140 14.38 -16.79 1.38
N ASN A 141 14.30 -17.36 0.18
CA ASN A 141 15.24 -17.11 -0.90
C ASN A 141 14.80 -15.98 -1.85
N ASP A 142 13.55 -15.52 -1.79
CA ASP A 142 13.14 -14.37 -2.58
C ASP A 142 13.88 -13.13 -2.08
N ARG A 143 14.62 -12.44 -2.94
CA ARG A 143 15.42 -11.27 -2.54
C ARG A 143 14.74 -9.94 -2.84
N ARG A 144 13.55 -9.95 -3.47
CA ARG A 144 12.73 -8.75 -3.64
C ARG A 144 12.08 -8.29 -2.33
N MET A 145 11.98 -9.21 -1.36
CA MET A 145 11.57 -8.89 0.01
C MET A 145 12.79 -8.70 0.92
N CYS A 146 12.73 -7.73 1.83
CA CYS A 146 13.77 -7.52 2.84
C CYS A 146 13.83 -8.70 3.83
N LYS A 147 14.99 -8.92 4.47
CA LYS A 147 15.23 -10.11 5.30
C LYS A 147 14.21 -10.29 6.43
N GLU A 148 13.88 -9.23 7.14
CA GLU A 148 12.97 -9.26 8.27
C GLU A 148 11.55 -9.58 7.84
N PHE A 149 11.06 -8.99 6.73
CA PHE A 149 9.74 -9.30 6.18
C PHE A 149 9.63 -10.79 5.81
N ARG A 150 10.61 -11.32 5.07
CA ARG A 150 10.67 -12.76 4.71
C ARG A 150 10.66 -13.67 5.91
N THR A 151 11.39 -13.27 6.95
CA THR A 151 11.52 -14.05 8.18
C THR A 151 10.21 -14.07 8.96
N ALA A 152 9.49 -12.95 9.01
CA ALA A 152 8.18 -12.84 9.65
C ALA A 152 7.13 -13.66 8.89
N ILE A 153 6.97 -13.45 7.57
CA ILE A 153 5.99 -14.17 6.76
C ILE A 153 6.27 -15.67 6.74
N ALA A 154 7.52 -16.11 6.63
CA ALA A 154 7.85 -17.54 6.68
C ALA A 154 7.48 -18.18 8.01
N GLN A 155 7.63 -17.46 9.13
CA GLN A 155 7.22 -17.97 10.44
C GLN A 155 5.70 -17.98 10.59
N LEU A 156 5.00 -16.95 10.15
CA LEU A 156 3.54 -16.89 10.16
C LEU A 156 2.93 -17.99 9.28
N ARG A 157 3.46 -18.20 8.06
CA ARG A 157 3.08 -19.33 7.21
C ARG A 157 3.42 -20.67 7.88
N SER A 158 4.60 -20.80 8.49
CA SER A 158 4.98 -22.03 9.20
C SER A 158 4.05 -22.34 10.37
N ALA A 159 3.53 -21.32 11.07
CA ALA A 159 2.56 -21.51 12.15
C ALA A 159 1.28 -22.20 11.69
N GLN A 160 0.90 -22.02 10.41
CA GLN A 160 -0.26 -22.68 9.82
C GLN A 160 -0.09 -24.20 9.72
N PHE A 161 1.14 -24.70 9.57
CA PHE A 161 1.44 -26.13 9.41
C PHE A 161 2.01 -26.77 10.68
N PHE A 162 2.68 -25.98 11.52
CA PHE A 162 3.43 -26.43 12.70
C PHE A 162 2.94 -25.71 13.98
N PRO A 163 1.68 -25.89 14.39
CA PRO A 163 1.08 -25.15 15.51
C PRO A 163 1.73 -25.44 16.87
N LYS A 164 2.49 -26.53 16.98
CA LYS A 164 3.28 -26.86 18.18
C LYS A 164 4.66 -26.20 18.20
N THR A 165 5.14 -25.68 17.07
CA THR A 165 6.47 -25.08 16.92
C THR A 165 6.42 -23.56 16.98
N VAL A 166 5.41 -22.97 16.36
CA VAL A 166 5.16 -21.52 16.43
C VAL A 166 3.89 -21.33 17.24
N THR A 167 4.01 -20.70 18.40
CA THR A 167 2.90 -20.54 19.33
C THR A 167 1.98 -19.39 18.92
N PRO A 168 0.72 -19.34 19.41
CA PRO A 168 -0.16 -18.18 19.20
C PRO A 168 0.44 -16.86 19.70
N SER A 169 1.25 -16.90 20.76
CA SER A 169 1.97 -15.73 21.26
C SER A 169 3.05 -15.25 20.27
N ASP A 170 3.68 -16.16 19.54
CA ASP A 170 4.68 -15.81 18.52
C ASP A 170 4.02 -15.14 17.32
N THR A 171 2.87 -15.67 16.87
CA THR A 171 2.11 -15.08 15.77
C THR A 171 1.55 -13.70 16.14
N GLU A 172 1.08 -13.52 17.37
CA GLU A 172 0.65 -12.21 17.89
C GLU A 172 1.83 -11.23 17.95
N THR A 173 3.01 -11.68 18.41
CA THR A 173 4.23 -10.86 18.45
C THR A 173 4.67 -10.40 17.06
N LEU A 174 4.66 -11.30 16.07
CA LEU A 174 5.03 -10.96 14.69
C LEU A 174 4.02 -10.01 14.05
N SER A 175 2.73 -10.27 14.22
CA SER A 175 1.66 -9.42 13.69
C SER A 175 1.68 -8.04 14.34
N GLY A 176 1.84 -7.97 15.65
CA GLY A 176 2.01 -6.71 16.38
C GLY A 176 3.24 -5.93 15.92
N TRP A 177 4.37 -6.60 15.69
CA TRP A 177 5.57 -5.96 15.11
C TRP A 177 5.31 -5.39 13.72
N MET A 178 4.67 -6.13 12.82
CA MET A 178 4.32 -5.63 11.47
C MET A 178 3.40 -4.41 11.53
N ARG A 179 2.47 -4.39 12.50
CA ARG A 179 1.56 -3.26 12.76
C ARG A 179 2.20 -2.08 13.49
N GLY A 180 3.48 -2.18 13.88
CA GLY A 180 4.19 -1.15 14.63
C GLY A 180 3.78 -1.03 16.10
N GLU A 181 3.19 -2.09 16.65
CA GLU A 181 2.80 -2.16 18.06
C GLU A 181 4.02 -2.36 18.97
N LYS A 182 3.81 -2.10 20.26
CA LYS A 182 4.88 -2.15 21.25
C LYS A 182 5.11 -3.60 21.70
N VAL A 183 6.02 -4.28 21.01
CA VAL A 183 6.39 -5.67 21.32
C VAL A 183 7.76 -5.79 22.01
N SER A 184 7.98 -6.90 22.73
CA SER A 184 9.23 -7.17 23.42
C SER A 184 10.37 -7.42 22.43
N ALA A 185 11.49 -6.69 22.61
CA ALA A 185 12.69 -6.92 21.82
C ALA A 185 13.33 -8.29 22.07
N ALA A 186 13.12 -8.89 23.24
CA ALA A 186 13.57 -10.25 23.53
C ALA A 186 12.76 -11.27 22.71
N ALA A 187 11.43 -11.16 22.75
CA ALA A 187 10.54 -12.04 21.98
C ALA A 187 10.81 -11.96 20.46
N LEU A 188 11.06 -10.76 19.92
CA LEU A 188 11.43 -10.61 18.52
C LEU A 188 12.77 -11.29 18.16
N LYS A 189 13.76 -11.21 19.06
CA LYS A 189 15.06 -11.86 18.83
C LYS A 189 14.94 -13.38 18.80
N ASP A 190 14.11 -13.96 19.65
CA ASP A 190 13.82 -15.40 19.65
C ASP A 190 13.18 -15.82 18.31
N LEU A 191 12.38 -14.93 17.74
CA LEU A 191 11.78 -15.04 16.40
C LEU A 191 12.70 -14.54 15.27
N ARG A 192 14.00 -14.36 15.53
CA ARG A 192 15.03 -13.94 14.56
C ARG A 192 14.75 -12.61 13.85
N ILE A 193 13.94 -11.75 14.45
CA ILE A 193 13.72 -10.36 14.05
C ILE A 193 14.60 -9.47 14.93
N TYR A 194 15.59 -8.82 14.32
CA TYR A 194 16.61 -8.06 15.06
C TYR A 194 16.46 -6.54 14.93
N SER A 195 15.65 -6.06 13.99
CA SER A 195 15.46 -4.64 13.72
C SER A 195 14.01 -4.22 13.97
N LYS A 196 13.85 -2.97 14.42
CA LYS A 196 12.54 -2.32 14.44
C LYS A 196 12.25 -1.77 13.05
N ILE A 197 10.97 -1.71 12.71
CA ILE A 197 10.54 -0.98 11.52
C ILE A 197 10.58 0.52 11.86
N GLY A 198 11.24 1.29 11.00
CA GLY A 198 11.49 2.71 11.20
C GLY A 198 11.83 3.38 9.88
N ARG A 199 12.19 4.67 9.94
CA ARG A 199 12.42 5.52 8.75
C ARG A 199 13.41 4.95 7.71
N HIS A 200 14.28 4.03 8.11
CA HIS A 200 15.36 3.51 7.27
C HIS A 200 14.97 2.23 6.51
N ASN A 201 13.97 1.48 6.96
CA ASN A 201 13.57 0.20 6.37
C ASN A 201 12.07 0.11 6.05
N ALA A 202 11.24 1.06 6.49
CA ALA A 202 9.79 1.02 6.25
C ALA A 202 9.42 0.98 4.76
N ARG A 203 10.24 1.57 3.88
CA ARG A 203 10.04 1.51 2.43
C ARG A 203 10.31 0.11 1.88
N GLU A 204 11.43 -0.50 2.28
CA GLU A 204 11.71 -1.89 1.96
C GLU A 204 10.62 -2.85 2.47
N MET A 205 10.02 -2.54 3.63
CA MET A 205 8.86 -3.28 4.15
C MET A 205 7.61 -3.11 3.28
N LEU A 206 7.33 -1.90 2.78
CA LEU A 206 6.21 -1.64 1.87
C LEU A 206 6.39 -2.34 0.52
N ILE A 207 7.60 -2.27 -0.04
CA ILE A 207 7.98 -2.98 -1.27
C ILE A 207 7.80 -4.49 -1.07
N ALA A 208 8.31 -5.03 0.03
CA ALA A 208 8.19 -6.44 0.35
C ALA A 208 6.73 -6.89 0.53
N LEU A 209 5.90 -6.04 1.15
CA LEU A 209 4.47 -6.29 1.32
C LEU A 209 3.76 -6.37 -0.03
N ALA A 210 3.88 -5.36 -0.89
CA ALA A 210 3.21 -5.34 -2.20
C ALA A 210 3.65 -6.55 -3.06
N HIS A 211 4.95 -6.84 -3.07
CA HIS A 211 5.51 -8.00 -3.77
C HIS A 211 4.97 -9.33 -3.23
N TRP A 212 4.88 -9.50 -1.91
CA TRP A 212 4.35 -10.73 -1.30
C TRP A 212 2.87 -10.93 -1.62
N LEU A 213 2.05 -9.88 -1.52
CA LEU A 213 0.63 -9.94 -1.86
C LEU A 213 0.45 -10.40 -3.31
N ALA A 214 1.23 -9.85 -4.24
CA ALA A 214 1.11 -10.21 -5.64
C ALA A 214 1.58 -11.64 -5.92
N THR A 215 2.75 -12.00 -5.43
CA THR A 215 3.36 -13.31 -5.76
C THR A 215 2.75 -14.48 -5.00
N SER A 216 2.23 -14.26 -3.80
CA SER A 216 1.71 -15.34 -2.96
C SER A 216 0.17 -15.43 -2.98
N LEU A 217 -0.51 -14.32 -3.24
CA LEU A 217 -1.98 -14.24 -3.20
C LEU A 217 -2.60 -13.87 -4.55
N GLY A 218 -1.80 -13.41 -5.52
CA GLY A 218 -2.30 -12.87 -6.79
C GLY A 218 -3.04 -11.54 -6.61
N MET A 219 -2.72 -10.78 -5.56
CA MET A 219 -3.42 -9.55 -5.19
C MET A 219 -2.46 -8.37 -5.22
N GLY A 220 -2.80 -7.29 -5.93
CA GLY A 220 -2.05 -6.04 -5.81
C GLY A 220 -2.49 -5.20 -4.62
N LEU A 221 -1.73 -4.14 -4.34
CA LEU A 221 -2.02 -3.17 -3.28
C LEU A 221 -2.46 -1.83 -3.90
N VAL A 222 -3.55 -1.27 -3.39
CA VAL A 222 -3.98 0.10 -3.70
C VAL A 222 -4.00 0.91 -2.41
N VAL A 223 -3.27 2.02 -2.39
CA VAL A 223 -3.17 2.93 -1.25
C VAL A 223 -3.85 4.26 -1.60
N GLY A 224 -4.95 4.57 -0.94
CA GLY A 224 -5.53 5.91 -0.95
C GLY A 224 -4.82 6.81 0.07
N LEU A 225 -4.17 7.88 -0.37
CA LEU A 225 -3.55 8.87 0.53
C LEU A 225 -4.36 10.16 0.53
N ASP A 226 -4.97 10.51 1.65
CA ASP A 226 -5.60 11.82 1.82
C ASP A 226 -4.59 12.84 2.35
N LEU A 227 -4.18 13.79 1.53
CA LEU A 227 -3.19 14.81 1.84
C LEU A 227 -3.80 16.14 2.33
N SER A 228 -5.13 16.21 2.52
CA SER A 228 -5.83 17.46 2.80
C SER A 228 -5.30 18.18 4.05
N ALA A 229 -4.86 17.46 5.08
CA ALA A 229 -4.30 18.07 6.28
C ALA A 229 -2.95 18.80 6.05
N LEU A 230 -2.24 18.55 4.95
CA LEU A 230 -0.96 19.19 4.65
C LEU A 230 -1.11 20.69 4.35
N ILE A 231 -2.26 21.13 3.84
CA ILE A 231 -2.53 22.54 3.53
C ILE A 231 -3.01 23.36 4.74
N LEU A 232 -3.29 22.72 5.90
CA LEU A 232 -3.82 23.43 7.08
C LEU A 232 -2.83 24.45 7.62
N ILE A 233 -3.12 25.75 7.47
CA ILE A 233 -2.23 26.84 7.88
C ILE A 233 -2.18 27.03 9.40
N ARG A 234 -3.21 26.59 10.14
CA ARG A 234 -3.28 26.68 11.59
C ARG A 234 -3.74 25.35 12.20
N PRO A 235 -3.36 25.05 13.46
CA PRO A 235 -3.92 23.92 14.17
C PRO A 235 -5.45 24.01 14.27
N PRO A 236 -6.17 22.87 14.30
CA PRO A 236 -7.60 22.85 14.55
C PRO A 236 -7.94 23.59 15.86
N ALA A 237 -9.05 24.33 15.85
CA ALA A 237 -9.52 25.03 17.04
C ALA A 237 -9.88 24.04 18.16
N PRO A 238 -9.78 24.43 19.46
CA PRO A 238 -10.27 23.60 20.56
C PRO A 238 -11.73 23.22 20.36
N GLY A 239 -12.04 21.91 20.30
CA GLY A 239 -13.39 21.38 20.07
C GLY A 239 -13.71 21.00 18.61
N ALA A 240 -12.83 21.30 17.65
CA ALA A 240 -12.92 20.76 16.29
C ALA A 240 -12.48 19.28 16.25
N GLN A 241 -12.75 18.59 15.13
CA GLN A 241 -12.24 17.24 14.91
C GLN A 241 -10.69 17.24 15.00
N PRO A 242 -10.09 16.29 15.74
CA PRO A 242 -8.64 16.19 15.82
C PRO A 242 -8.05 15.96 14.43
N SER A 243 -7.06 16.77 14.07
CA SER A 243 -6.26 16.59 12.85
C SER A 243 -4.83 16.98 13.16
N PHE A 244 -3.87 16.27 12.59
CA PHE A 244 -2.49 16.69 12.64
C PHE A 244 -2.30 18.04 11.95
N TYR A 245 -1.44 18.85 12.57
CA TYR A 245 -0.95 20.10 12.02
C TYR A 245 0.53 19.95 11.70
N TYR A 246 0.90 20.25 10.46
CA TYR A 246 2.26 20.11 9.98
C TYR A 246 2.99 21.45 10.11
N SER A 247 4.10 21.44 10.87
CA SER A 247 5.07 22.53 10.83
C SER A 247 5.71 22.61 9.45
N ARG A 248 6.42 23.71 9.14
CA ARG A 248 7.11 23.84 7.86
C ARG A 248 8.12 22.72 7.61
N SER A 249 8.85 22.27 8.64
CA SER A 249 9.80 21.16 8.51
C SER A 249 9.08 19.85 8.23
N ALA A 250 8.03 19.53 9.01
CA ALA A 250 7.24 18.32 8.82
C ALA A 250 6.55 18.31 7.45
N LEU A 251 6.13 19.46 6.92
CA LEU A 251 5.57 19.57 5.58
C LEU A 251 6.60 19.21 4.50
N LEU A 252 7.84 19.71 4.61
CA LEU A 252 8.91 19.34 3.68
C LEU A 252 9.27 17.86 3.79
N ASP A 253 9.28 17.31 5.00
CA ASP A 253 9.49 15.88 5.23
C ASP A 253 8.36 15.03 4.61
N ALA A 254 7.10 15.50 4.67
CA ALA A 254 5.98 14.85 3.98
C ALA A 254 6.14 14.90 2.45
N TYR A 255 6.60 16.02 1.89
CA TYR A 255 6.92 16.12 0.47
C TYR A 255 8.09 15.22 0.07
N GLU A 256 9.07 15.05 0.94
CA GLU A 256 10.13 14.07 0.72
C GLU A 256 9.59 12.63 0.71
N VAL A 257 8.66 12.29 1.61
CA VAL A 257 7.98 10.97 1.59
C VAL A 257 7.20 10.75 0.29
N ILE A 258 6.45 11.76 -0.17
CA ILE A 258 5.72 11.66 -1.46
C ILE A 258 6.68 11.49 -2.62
N ARG A 259 7.79 12.25 -2.64
CA ARG A 259 8.83 12.12 -3.68
C ARG A 259 9.43 10.71 -3.69
N GLN A 260 9.69 10.15 -2.50
CA GLN A 260 10.18 8.77 -2.38
C GLN A 260 9.19 7.77 -2.95
N PHE A 261 7.87 7.93 -2.73
CA PHE A 261 6.88 7.04 -3.35
C PHE A 261 6.90 7.08 -4.88
N ILE A 262 7.13 8.25 -5.48
CA ILE A 262 7.23 8.36 -6.95
C ILE A 262 8.52 7.67 -7.42
N ASP A 263 9.65 7.97 -6.80
CA ASP A 263 10.94 7.35 -7.15
C ASP A 263 10.91 5.82 -6.95
N GLU A 264 10.14 5.31 -5.99
CA GLU A 264 10.01 3.87 -5.71
C GLU A 264 9.09 3.13 -6.67
N THR A 265 8.38 3.81 -7.58
CA THR A 265 7.54 3.14 -8.60
C THR A 265 8.35 2.22 -9.52
N ASP A 266 9.67 2.38 -9.59
CA ASP A 266 10.58 1.48 -10.31
C ASP A 266 10.88 0.17 -9.54
N ASP A 267 10.78 0.19 -8.20
CA ASP A 267 11.14 -0.94 -7.33
C ASP A 267 9.91 -1.66 -6.74
N ILE A 268 8.87 -0.91 -6.36
CA ILE A 268 7.61 -1.49 -5.88
C ILE A 268 6.85 -2.08 -7.06
N THR A 269 6.25 -3.26 -6.87
CA THR A 269 5.49 -3.94 -7.93
C THR A 269 4.04 -4.12 -7.50
N HIS A 270 3.14 -4.18 -8.49
CA HIS A 270 1.71 -4.40 -8.26
C HIS A 270 1.07 -3.42 -7.27
N CYS A 271 1.53 -2.16 -7.27
CA CYS A 271 1.10 -1.16 -6.30
C CYS A 271 0.64 0.13 -6.98
N LEU A 272 -0.55 0.60 -6.62
CA LEU A 272 -1.04 1.93 -7.00
C LEU A 272 -1.18 2.80 -5.75
N ILE A 273 -0.56 3.97 -5.75
CA ILE A 273 -0.76 4.99 -4.73
C ILE A 273 -1.56 6.14 -5.34
N CYS A 274 -2.78 6.34 -4.86
CA CYS A 274 -3.65 7.45 -5.24
C CYS A 274 -3.69 8.48 -4.11
N ALA A 275 -2.91 9.55 -4.24
CA ALA A 275 -2.92 10.67 -3.32
C ALA A 275 -3.94 11.72 -3.76
N VAL A 276 -4.82 12.16 -2.86
CA VAL A 276 -5.80 13.21 -3.13
C VAL A 276 -5.49 14.42 -2.25
N ALA A 277 -5.53 15.61 -2.84
CA ALA A 277 -5.28 16.88 -2.17
C ALA A 277 -6.19 17.99 -2.70
N PRO A 278 -6.47 19.03 -1.90
CA PRO A 278 -7.06 20.27 -2.40
C PRO A 278 -6.11 20.99 -3.39
N PRO A 279 -6.62 21.76 -4.37
CA PRO A 279 -5.77 22.46 -5.35
C PRO A 279 -4.82 23.48 -4.73
N GLU A 280 -5.13 23.97 -3.53
CA GLU A 280 -4.30 24.87 -2.73
C GLU A 280 -2.92 24.26 -2.43
N ILE A 281 -2.78 22.94 -2.51
CA ILE A 281 -1.46 22.29 -2.40
C ILE A 281 -0.49 22.76 -3.49
N GLU A 282 -0.97 23.28 -4.62
CA GLU A 282 -0.13 23.87 -5.67
C GLU A 282 0.01 25.39 -5.52
N THR A 283 -1.07 26.08 -5.12
CA THR A 283 -1.14 27.55 -5.17
C THR A 283 -0.77 28.25 -3.86
N ASP A 284 -0.85 27.56 -2.71
CA ASP A 284 -0.63 28.19 -1.41
C ASP A 284 0.81 28.72 -1.28
N GLU A 285 0.93 30.00 -0.93
CA GLU A 285 2.22 30.67 -0.89
C GLU A 285 3.17 30.00 0.12
N LYS A 286 2.71 29.42 1.23
CA LYS A 286 3.59 28.89 2.29
C LYS A 286 3.74 27.38 2.22
N ARG A 287 2.72 26.70 1.73
CA ARG A 287 2.56 25.26 1.79
C ARG A 287 2.63 24.61 0.42
N SER A 288 2.74 25.35 -0.68
CA SER A 288 2.80 24.75 -2.02
C SER A 288 3.85 23.63 -2.15
N ILE A 289 3.43 22.53 -2.77
CA ILE A 289 4.25 21.37 -3.14
C ILE A 289 5.41 21.77 -4.06
N PHE A 290 5.24 22.83 -4.85
CA PHE A 290 6.25 23.38 -5.74
C PHE A 290 7.38 24.10 -5.01
N LYS A 291 7.26 24.32 -3.71
CA LYS A 291 8.38 24.80 -2.88
C LYS A 291 9.43 23.72 -2.65
N TYR A 292 9.10 22.46 -2.88
CA TYR A 292 10.02 21.34 -2.80
C TYR A 292 10.42 20.90 -4.21
N TYR A 293 11.46 21.53 -4.76
CA TYR A 293 11.88 21.37 -6.16
C TYR A 293 12.10 19.91 -6.58
N ALA A 294 12.63 19.08 -5.68
CA ALA A 294 12.86 17.67 -5.96
C ALA A 294 11.55 16.95 -6.31
N LEU A 295 10.47 17.15 -5.55
CA LEU A 295 9.14 16.60 -5.85
C LEU A 295 8.51 17.26 -7.06
N GLN A 296 8.61 18.59 -7.17
CA GLN A 296 8.12 19.33 -8.33
C GLN A 296 8.65 18.73 -9.64
N SER A 297 9.95 18.43 -9.71
CA SER A 297 10.56 17.87 -10.93
C SER A 297 9.97 16.52 -11.36
N ARG A 298 9.44 15.72 -10.43
CA ARG A 298 8.78 14.44 -10.72
C ARG A 298 7.33 14.61 -11.17
N LEU A 299 6.63 15.59 -10.62
CA LEU A 299 5.23 15.87 -10.97
C LEU A 299 5.11 16.68 -12.27
N LEU A 300 6.13 17.47 -12.62
CA LEU A 300 6.14 18.35 -13.81
C LEU A 300 6.82 17.73 -15.02
N SER A 301 7.55 16.62 -14.90
CA SER A 301 8.31 16.01 -16.01
C SER A 301 7.45 15.33 -17.09
N GLU A 302 6.14 15.56 -17.08
CA GLU A 302 5.19 14.95 -18.01
C GLU A 302 4.73 15.98 -19.06
N VAL A 303 4.48 15.49 -20.28
CA VAL A 303 4.05 16.33 -21.41
C VAL A 303 2.70 16.97 -21.07
N ARG A 304 2.68 18.29 -20.94
CA ARG A 304 1.45 19.06 -20.73
C ARG A 304 0.92 19.52 -22.08
N ASP A 305 -0.26 19.05 -22.45
CA ASP A 305 -1.09 19.74 -23.44
C ASP A 305 -1.78 20.92 -22.73
N LEU A 306 -1.80 22.10 -23.37
CA LEU A 306 -2.36 23.33 -22.81
C LEU A 306 -3.90 23.31 -22.86
N ASP A 307 -4.47 22.57 -23.81
CA ASP A 307 -5.91 22.58 -24.10
C ASP A 307 -6.63 21.29 -23.64
N ARG A 308 -5.88 20.28 -23.19
CA ARG A 308 -6.43 18.98 -22.75
C ARG A 308 -5.70 18.44 -21.54
N GLN A 309 -6.47 17.92 -20.60
CA GLN A 309 -5.93 17.22 -19.46
C GLN A 309 -5.51 15.80 -19.84
N ASP A 310 -4.26 15.45 -19.56
CA ASP A 310 -3.78 14.08 -19.67
C ASP A 310 -4.23 13.26 -18.44
N LEU A 311 -5.15 12.32 -18.65
CA LEU A 311 -5.65 11.42 -17.60
C LEU A 311 -4.64 10.32 -17.23
N LEU A 312 -3.60 10.14 -18.04
CA LEU A 312 -2.49 9.23 -17.77
C LEU A 312 -1.34 9.90 -17.02
N ALA A 313 -1.38 11.22 -16.83
CA ALA A 313 -0.39 11.96 -16.05
C ALA A 313 -0.36 11.49 -14.58
N SER A 314 0.79 11.60 -13.93
CA SER A 314 0.96 11.46 -12.49
C SER A 314 0.14 12.49 -11.71
N THR A 315 -0.22 13.64 -12.29
CA THR A 315 -1.09 14.63 -11.66
C THR A 315 -2.38 14.84 -12.44
N VAL A 316 -3.52 14.62 -11.79
CA VAL A 316 -4.87 14.75 -12.37
C VAL A 316 -5.68 15.76 -11.58
N ARG A 317 -6.07 16.87 -12.22
CA ARG A 317 -6.99 17.87 -11.68
C ARG A 317 -8.43 17.46 -11.94
N LEU A 318 -9.24 17.26 -10.92
CA LEU A 318 -10.67 17.00 -11.09
C LEU A 318 -11.44 18.29 -10.84
N GLY A 319 -12.24 18.71 -11.81
CA GLY A 319 -13.09 19.91 -11.73
C GLY A 319 -12.44 21.22 -12.23
N ASP A 320 -11.28 21.17 -12.89
CA ASP A 320 -10.62 22.34 -13.47
C ASP A 320 -11.03 22.51 -14.96
N ASN A 321 -11.74 23.60 -15.26
CA ASN A 321 -12.02 24.03 -16.63
C ASN A 321 -11.10 25.21 -16.93
N ARG A 322 -9.96 25.00 -17.60
CA ARG A 322 -9.35 26.09 -18.36
C ARG A 322 -9.91 26.06 -19.78
N VAL A 323 -10.93 26.88 -19.99
CA VAL A 323 -11.13 27.53 -21.29
C VAL A 323 -10.39 28.87 -21.15
N GLU A 324 -9.12 28.93 -21.52
CA GLU A 324 -8.45 30.23 -21.67
C GLU A 324 -9.03 30.89 -22.92
N GLY A 325 -9.80 31.96 -22.68
CA GLY A 325 -10.27 32.84 -23.73
C GLY A 325 -9.08 33.42 -24.48
N ALA A 326 -9.12 33.29 -25.80
CA ALA A 326 -8.34 34.12 -26.69
C ALA A 326 -8.68 35.61 -26.41
N SER A 327 -7.73 36.33 -25.83
CA SER A 327 -7.61 37.78 -25.96
C SER A 327 -6.13 38.01 -26.25
N GLY A 328 -5.68 38.06 -27.50
CA GLY A 328 -6.26 38.87 -28.56
C GLY A 328 -5.78 40.31 -28.34
N ASN A 329 -4.70 40.66 -29.03
CA ASN A 329 -4.19 42.02 -29.18
C ASN A 329 -5.34 43.03 -29.36
N GLU A 330 -5.31 44.11 -28.57
CA GLU A 330 -5.35 45.48 -29.05
C GLU A 330 -4.38 46.33 -28.24
#